data_AF-A0A842NFC8-F1
#
_entry.id   AF-A0A842NFC8-F1
#
_cell.length_a   1.000
_cell.length_b   1.000
_cell.length_c   1.000
_cell.angle_alpha   90.00
_cell.angle_beta   90.00
_cell.angle_gamma   90.00
#
_symmetry.space_group_name_H-M   'P 1'
#
loop_
_entity.id
_entity.type
_entity.pdbx_description
1 polymer ?
#
loop_
_entity_poly.entity_id
_entity_poly.type
_entity_poly.pdbx_seq_one_letter_code
_entity_poly.pdbx_strand_id
1 'polypeptide(L)'
;MADSGNNNERGQKLEGMYNAFMQDVSKLFPKTDSNLLLSVMALERKFPDMMPHVHLEVIFPKGTDVNLPKYEITEKYHVQAATHRWDKNILVVTGMMNVEIIAEIADHKTVEKITGTANAAFY
;
A
#
# COMPACT_ATOMS: atom_id res chain seq x y z
N MET A 1 -15.29 -16.09 41.37
CA MET A 1 -15.54 -16.43 39.96
C MET A 1 -15.31 -15.15 39.17
N ALA A 2 -14.19 -15.07 38.45
CA ALA A 2 -13.77 -13.84 37.78
C ALA A 2 -14.55 -13.65 36.48
N ASP A 3 -14.96 -12.40 36.24
CA ASP A 3 -15.65 -11.84 35.09
C ASP A 3 -14.88 -12.12 33.78
N SER A 4 -15.13 -13.28 33.17
CA SER A 4 -14.58 -13.68 31.87
C SER A 4 -15.47 -13.26 30.68
N GLY A 5 -16.65 -12.68 30.95
CA GLY A 5 -17.60 -12.26 29.91
C GLY A 5 -17.24 -10.93 29.22
N ASN A 6 -16.63 -9.99 29.95
CA ASN A 6 -16.43 -8.61 29.50
C ASN A 6 -15.25 -8.44 28.50
N ASN A 7 -14.22 -9.28 28.60
CA ASN A 7 -13.03 -9.15 27.74
C ASN A 7 -13.27 -9.61 26.29
N ASN A 8 -14.14 -10.59 26.08
CA ASN A 8 -14.47 -11.11 24.75
C ASN A 8 -15.26 -10.06 23.93
N GLU A 9 -16.18 -9.35 24.59
CA GLU A 9 -17.00 -8.30 23.96
C GLU A 9 -16.17 -7.10 23.51
N ARG A 10 -15.14 -6.71 24.29
CA ARG A 10 -14.22 -5.62 23.93
C ARG A 10 -13.39 -5.97 22.69
N GLY A 11 -12.87 -7.19 22.63
CA GLY A 11 -12.12 -7.70 21.48
C GLY A 11 -12.97 -7.70 20.21
N GLN A 12 -14.17 -8.27 20.27
CA GLN A 12 -15.11 -8.30 19.14
C GLN A 12 -15.51 -6.90 18.67
N LYS A 13 -15.72 -5.96 19.59
CA LYS A 13 -16.04 -4.58 19.24
C LYS A 13 -14.88 -3.89 18.51
N LEU A 14 -13.65 -4.10 18.97
CA LEU A 14 -12.45 -3.57 18.32
C LEU A 14 -12.29 -4.17 16.91
N GLU A 15 -12.45 -5.49 16.75
CA GLU A 15 -12.42 -6.15 15.44
C GLU A 15 -13.51 -5.61 14.50
N GLY A 16 -14.73 -5.39 15.01
CA GLY A 16 -15.81 -4.79 14.24
C GLY A 16 -15.46 -3.38 13.73
N MET A 17 -14.86 -2.54 14.57
CA MET A 17 -14.39 -1.20 14.18
C MET A 17 -13.27 -1.27 13.13
N TYR A 18 -12.32 -2.19 13.32
CA TYR A 18 -11.23 -2.41 12.36
C TYR A 18 -11.77 -2.86 11.00
N ASN A 19 -12.68 -3.83 10.97
CA ASN A 19 -13.27 -4.34 9.74
C ASN A 19 -14.06 -3.26 8.99
N ALA A 20 -14.84 -2.45 9.70
CA ALA A 20 -15.56 -1.32 9.09
C ALA A 20 -14.58 -0.29 8.49
N PHE A 21 -13.53 0.06 9.24
CA PHE A 21 -12.48 0.96 8.74
C PHE A 21 -11.80 0.41 7.48
N MET A 22 -11.37 -0.85 7.49
CA MET A 22 -10.72 -1.48 6.35
C MET A 22 -11.64 -1.60 5.13
N GLN A 23 -12.93 -1.82 5.36
CA GLN A 23 -13.92 -1.81 4.28
C GLN A 23 -14.02 -0.42 3.64
N ASP A 24 -14.04 0.65 4.43
CA ASP A 24 -14.08 2.02 3.90
C ASP A 24 -12.79 2.39 3.17
N VAL A 25 -11.62 1.98 3.68
CA VAL A 25 -10.34 2.13 2.97
C VAL A 25 -10.38 1.41 1.61
N SER A 26 -10.90 0.19 1.55
CA SER A 26 -10.98 -0.55 0.28
C SER A 26 -11.92 0.09 -0.75
N LYS A 27 -12.95 0.82 -0.30
CA LYS A 27 -13.84 1.59 -1.20
C LYS A 27 -13.16 2.87 -1.71
N LEU A 28 -12.38 3.54 -0.86
CA LEU A 28 -11.65 4.76 -1.22
C LEU A 28 -10.47 4.46 -2.14
N PHE A 29 -9.76 3.36 -1.91
CA PHE A 29 -8.57 2.96 -2.67
C PHE A 29 -8.75 1.55 -3.26
N PRO A 30 -9.66 1.36 -4.23
CA PRO A 30 -10.06 0.04 -4.72
C PRO A 30 -8.93 -0.74 -5.42
N LYS A 31 -7.90 -0.03 -5.89
CA LYS A 31 -6.75 -0.62 -6.56
C LYS A 31 -5.59 -0.91 -5.62
N THR A 32 -5.65 -0.54 -4.34
CA THR A 32 -4.51 -0.66 -3.43
C THR A 32 -4.85 -1.57 -2.25
N ASP A 33 -3.92 -2.42 -1.86
CA ASP A 33 -4.04 -3.20 -0.63
C ASP A 33 -4.23 -2.29 0.59
N SER A 34 -5.38 -2.43 1.24
CA SER A 34 -5.73 -1.61 2.41
C SER A 34 -4.76 -1.82 3.58
N ASN A 35 -4.15 -3.02 3.72
CA ASN A 35 -3.17 -3.28 4.77
C ASN A 35 -1.85 -2.54 4.52
N LEU A 36 -1.45 -2.42 3.26
CA LEU A 36 -0.30 -1.62 2.86
C LEU A 36 -0.54 -0.15 3.23
N LEU A 37 -1.69 0.41 2.84
CA LEU A 37 -2.03 1.81 3.16
C LEU A 37 -2.06 2.07 4.66
N LEU A 38 -2.65 1.16 5.44
CA LEU A 38 -2.67 1.25 6.89
C LEU A 38 -1.26 1.22 7.48
N SER A 39 -0.38 0.35 6.97
CA SER A 39 1.01 0.22 7.44
C SER A 39 1.82 1.48 7.14
N VAL A 40 1.68 2.04 5.94
CA VAL A 40 2.34 3.30 5.54
C VAL A 40 1.82 4.46 6.40
N MET A 41 0.50 4.59 6.55
CA MET A 41 -0.12 5.63 7.39
C MET A 41 0.33 5.52 8.86
N ALA A 42 0.47 4.30 9.39
CA ALA A 42 0.97 4.09 10.75
C ALA A 42 2.43 4.54 10.90
N LEU A 43 3.28 4.30 9.89
CA LEU A 43 4.67 4.74 9.87
C LEU A 43 4.78 6.27 9.76
N GLU A 44 4.01 6.91 8.88
CA GLU A 44 3.93 8.37 8.77
C GLU A 44 3.55 9.03 10.10
N ARG A 45 2.56 8.48 10.80
CA ARG A 45 2.14 9.00 12.11
C ARG A 45 3.19 8.79 13.20
N LYS A 46 3.93 7.67 13.13
CA LYS A 46 4.98 7.35 14.10
C LYS A 46 6.24 8.19 13.88
N PHE A 47 6.54 8.53 12.63
CA PHE A 47 7.72 9.27 12.22
C PHE A 47 7.35 10.42 11.27
N PRO A 48 6.73 11.50 11.77
CA PRO A 48 6.17 12.56 10.92
C PRO A 48 7.21 13.30 10.07
N ASP A 49 8.47 13.32 10.51
CA ASP A 49 9.57 13.98 9.81
C ASP A 49 10.25 13.08 8.76
N MET A 50 9.81 11.83 8.60
CA MET A 50 10.42 10.85 7.69
C MET A 50 9.39 10.15 6.83
N MET A 51 9.67 10.06 5.53
CA MET A 51 8.84 9.28 4.62
C MET A 51 9.14 7.78 4.79
N PRO A 52 8.13 6.89 4.81
CA PRO A 52 8.35 5.45 4.88
C PRO A 52 9.10 4.90 3.66
N HIS A 53 9.91 3.87 3.87
CA HIS A 53 10.49 3.11 2.75
C HIS A 53 9.54 1.99 2.36
N VAL A 54 9.07 2.02 1.11
CA VAL A 54 7.98 1.17 0.63
C VAL A 54 8.46 0.36 -0.57
N HIS A 55 8.04 -0.91 -0.61
CA HIS A 55 8.24 -1.82 -1.72
C HIS A 55 6.87 -2.21 -2.28
N LEU A 56 6.58 -1.80 -3.51
CA LEU A 56 5.32 -2.03 -4.20
C LEU A 56 5.50 -3.04 -5.33
N GLU A 57 4.49 -3.88 -5.49
CA GLU A 57 4.21 -4.61 -6.72
C GLU A 57 2.99 -3.94 -7.38
N VAL A 58 3.24 -3.26 -8.49
CA VAL A 58 2.22 -2.63 -9.31
C VAL A 58 1.87 -3.59 -10.45
N ILE A 59 0.64 -4.09 -10.41
CA ILE A 59 0.11 -5.10 -11.32
C ILE A 59 -0.64 -4.37 -12.45
N PHE A 60 -0.29 -4.71 -13.68
CA PHE A 60 -0.90 -4.21 -14.89
C PHE A 60 -1.66 -5.33 -15.61
N PRO A 61 -2.69 -5.01 -16.41
CA PRO A 61 -3.35 -5.98 -17.27
C PRO A 61 -2.36 -6.63 -18.25
N LYS A 62 -2.62 -7.89 -18.60
CA LYS A 62 -1.77 -8.63 -19.55
C LYS A 62 -1.63 -7.91 -20.89
N GLY A 63 -0.39 -7.78 -21.36
CA GLY A 63 -0.07 -7.14 -22.64
C GLY A 63 0.09 -5.62 -22.55
N THR A 64 0.00 -5.03 -21.35
CA THR A 64 0.34 -3.62 -21.13
C THR A 64 1.84 -3.41 -21.31
N ASP A 65 2.22 -2.37 -22.06
CA ASP A 65 3.61 -1.91 -22.08
C ASP A 65 3.93 -1.18 -20.76
N VAL A 66 4.59 -1.88 -19.86
CA VAL A 66 4.97 -1.35 -18.54
C VAL A 66 6.16 -0.40 -18.58
N ASN A 67 6.83 -0.23 -19.73
CA ASN A 67 8.02 0.64 -19.80
C ASN A 67 7.68 2.12 -19.67
N LEU A 68 6.56 2.55 -20.23
CA LEU A 68 6.10 3.94 -20.10
C LEU A 68 5.71 4.25 -18.64
N PRO A 69 4.79 3.49 -17.98
CA PRO A 69 4.50 3.69 -16.56
C PRO A 69 5.75 3.62 -15.67
N LYS A 70 6.69 2.72 -15.97
CA LYS A 70 7.96 2.62 -15.25
C LYS A 70 8.74 3.93 -15.30
N TYR A 71 8.90 4.52 -16.48
CA TYR A 71 9.61 5.78 -16.64
C TYR A 71 8.89 6.92 -15.91
N GLU A 72 7.57 7.05 -16.10
CA GLU A 72 6.77 8.08 -15.46
C GLU A 72 6.81 8.02 -13.93
N ILE A 73 6.68 6.81 -13.36
CA ILE A 73 6.74 6.58 -11.90
C ILE A 73 8.14 6.92 -11.36
N THR A 74 9.20 6.45 -12.01
CA THR A 74 10.58 6.72 -11.57
C THR A 74 10.90 8.21 -11.62
N GLU A 75 10.55 8.91 -12.70
CA GLU A 75 10.85 10.34 -12.84
C GLU A 75 10.01 11.20 -11.91
N LYS A 76 8.70 10.94 -11.81
CA LYS A 76 7.78 11.79 -11.03
C LYS A 76 8.02 11.67 -9.52
N TYR A 77 8.27 10.45 -9.03
CA TYR A 77 8.36 10.19 -7.59
C TYR A 77 9.79 9.93 -7.09
N HIS A 78 10.79 9.98 -7.98
CA HIS A 78 12.19 9.71 -7.65
C HIS A 78 12.42 8.34 -6.98
N VAL A 79 11.69 7.33 -7.44
CA VAL A 79 11.74 5.94 -6.94
C VAL A 79 12.38 5.00 -7.95
N GLN A 80 12.91 3.89 -7.46
CA GLN A 80 13.44 2.83 -8.32
C GLN A 80 12.30 1.95 -8.81
N ALA A 81 12.17 1.78 -10.13
CA ALA A 81 11.17 0.90 -10.72
C ALA A 81 11.81 -0.12 -11.67
N ALA A 82 11.47 -1.39 -11.51
CA ALA A 82 11.98 -2.48 -12.31
C ALA A 82 10.88 -3.49 -12.64
N THR A 83 10.87 -4.01 -13.87
CA THR A 83 9.93 -5.07 -14.23
C THR A 83 10.27 -6.35 -13.46
N HIS A 84 9.26 -7.01 -12.88
CA HIS A 84 9.45 -8.24 -12.14
C HIS A 84 10.11 -9.33 -13.02
N ARG A 85 10.95 -10.15 -12.39
CA ARG A 85 11.78 -11.14 -13.11
C ARG A 85 10.94 -12.17 -13.85
N TRP A 86 9.84 -12.58 -13.24
CA TRP A 86 9.00 -13.71 -13.69
C TRP A 86 7.70 -13.29 -14.36
N ASP A 87 7.21 -12.08 -14.08
CA ASP A 87 5.98 -11.55 -14.67
C ASP A 87 6.25 -10.17 -15.26
N LYS A 88 6.08 -10.05 -16.59
CA LYS A 88 6.36 -8.79 -17.30
C LYS A 88 5.27 -7.74 -17.11
N ASN A 89 4.13 -8.11 -16.54
CA ASN A 89 3.04 -7.18 -16.23
C ASN A 89 3.11 -6.66 -14.79
N ILE A 90 4.14 -7.03 -14.02
CA ILE A 90 4.35 -6.50 -12.67
C ILE A 90 5.55 -5.57 -12.69
N LEU A 91 5.36 -4.38 -12.15
CA LEU A 91 6.43 -3.43 -11.88
C LEU A 91 6.70 -3.41 -10.38
N VAL A 92 7.95 -3.70 -10.03
CA VAL A 92 8.45 -3.59 -8.67
C VAL A 92 8.95 -2.16 -8.48
N VAL A 93 8.32 -1.41 -7.58
CA VAL A 93 8.66 -0.02 -7.27
C VAL A 93 9.15 0.07 -5.84
N THR A 94 10.34 0.62 -5.63
CA THR A 94 10.96 0.73 -4.31
C THR A 94 11.48 2.14 -4.07
N GLY A 95 11.17 2.70 -2.91
CA GLY A 95 11.68 4.01 -2.52
C GLY A 95 10.89 4.62 -1.36
N MET A 96 11.13 5.90 -1.12
CA MET A 96 10.45 6.66 -0.09
C MET A 96 9.08 7.07 -0.61
N MET A 97 8.00 6.59 0.01
CA MET A 97 6.63 6.86 -0.44
C MET A 97 5.67 7.01 0.74
N ASN A 98 4.79 8.00 0.64
CA ASN A 98 3.67 8.21 1.55
C ASN A 98 2.35 7.65 0.93
N VAL A 99 1.25 7.66 1.68
CA VAL A 99 -0.07 7.21 1.22
C VAL A 99 -0.52 7.94 -0.05
N GLU A 100 -0.25 9.24 -0.14
CA GLU A 100 -0.64 10.09 -1.27
C GLU A 100 0.07 9.65 -2.57
N ILE A 101 1.39 9.44 -2.53
CA ILE A 101 2.17 8.96 -3.68
C ILE A 101 1.66 7.59 -4.14
N ILE A 102 1.40 6.67 -3.20
CA ILE A 102 0.87 5.33 -3.53
C ILE A 102 -0.50 5.45 -4.21
N ALA A 103 -1.36 6.34 -3.72
CA ALA A 103 -2.67 6.58 -4.32
C ALA A 103 -2.56 7.14 -5.74
N GLU A 104 -1.68 8.11 -5.97
CA GLU A 104 -1.48 8.65 -7.32
C GLU A 104 -0.95 7.60 -8.31
N ILE A 105 -0.05 6.71 -7.86
CA ILE A 105 0.41 5.59 -8.69
C ILE A 105 -0.77 4.65 -9.01
N ALA A 106 -1.64 4.38 -8.04
CA ALA A 106 -2.84 3.54 -8.23
C ALA A 106 -3.83 4.14 -9.23
N ASP A 107 -3.96 5.46 -9.23
CA ASP A 107 -4.87 6.20 -10.13
C ASP A 107 -4.41 6.19 -11.59
N HIS A 108 -3.18 5.75 -11.87
CA HIS A 108 -2.72 5.56 -13.24
C HIS A 108 -3.67 4.63 -14.02
N LYS A 109 -4.03 5.04 -15.24
CA LYS A 109 -5.12 4.41 -16.03
C LYS A 109 -4.89 2.93 -16.31
N THR A 110 -3.64 2.52 -16.47
CA THR A 110 -3.27 1.14 -16.79
C THR A 110 -2.97 0.28 -15.56
N VAL A 111 -3.00 0.85 -14.35
CA VAL A 111 -2.79 0.08 -13.11
C VAL A 111 -4.07 -0.66 -12.75
N GLU A 112 -3.94 -1.96 -12.56
CA GLU A 112 -5.02 -2.85 -12.12
C GLU A 112 -5.03 -2.96 -10.59
N LYS A 113 -3.86 -3.20 -9.98
CA LYS A 113 -3.74 -3.40 -8.54
C LYS A 113 -2.35 -3.04 -8.02
N ILE A 114 -2.26 -2.62 -6.77
CA ILE A 114 -1.04 -2.37 -6.01
C ILE A 114 -1.06 -3.20 -4.73
N THR A 115 0.01 -3.93 -4.48
CA THR A 115 0.30 -4.64 -3.23
C THR A 115 1.72 -4.32 -2.79
N GLY A 116 2.10 -4.65 -1.55
CA GLY A 116 3.46 -4.37 -1.11
C GLY A 116 3.68 -4.43 0.39
N THR A 117 4.85 -3.95 0.80
CA THR A 117 5.26 -3.83 2.19
C THR A 117 5.87 -2.46 2.46
N ALA A 118 5.78 -2.01 3.71
CA ALA A 118 6.35 -0.74 4.15
C ALA A 118 7.16 -0.96 5.42
N ASN A 119 8.35 -0.37 5.46
CA ASN A 119 9.25 -0.42 6.59
C ASN A 119 9.61 1.00 7.02
N ALA A 120 9.97 1.17 8.29
CA ALA A 120 10.66 2.38 8.71
C ALA A 120 11.98 2.46 7.91
N ALA A 121 12.34 3.66 7.43
CA ALA A 121 13.51 3.88 6.57
C ALA A 121 14.88 3.51 7.18
N PHE A 122 14.89 2.96 8.40
CA PHE A 122 16.06 2.37 9.03
C PHE A 122 16.18 0.89 8.63
N TYR A 123 16.71 0.57 7.45
CA TYR A 123 17.47 -0.67 7.21
C TYR A 123 18.15 -0.68 5.84
#